data_AF-A0A380U0V2-F1
#
_entry.id   AF-A0A380U0V2-F1
#
_cell.length_a   1.000
_cell.length_b   1.000
_cell.length_c   1.000
_cell.angle_alpha   90.00
_cell.angle_beta   90.00
_cell.angle_gamma   90.00
#
_symmetry.space_group_name_H-M   'P 1'
#
loop_
_entity.id
_entity.type
_entity.pdbx_description
1 polymer ?
#
loop_
_entity_poly.entity_id
_entity_poly.type
_entity_poly.pdbx_seq_one_letter_code
_entity_poly.pdbx_strand_id
1 'polypeptide(L)'
;MEYGDDLPKLNFNSVFLNNSISKLNKFIFGKKSKRWQHEDEIRIIMDYFGKVEYDFRAVKAIYFGLRMPKTQQDLYDDNKKLPDKLSQVSQEQVMEVLKGRNIKYYQMKFKSNSYEFEYIQVIDPYNDVEKYKIL
;
A
#
# COMPACT_ATOMS: atom_id res chain seq x y z
N MET A 1 -10.18 6.89 14.54
CA MET A 1 -10.55 8.08 13.75
C MET A 1 -11.95 8.52 14.15
N GLU A 2 -12.28 9.80 13.96
CA GLU A 2 -13.64 10.30 14.09
C GLU A 2 -14.33 10.25 12.72
N TYR A 3 -15.50 9.61 12.64
CA TYR A 3 -16.27 9.50 11.41
C TYR A 3 -17.44 10.47 11.42
N GLY A 4 -17.64 11.22 10.34
CA GLY A 4 -18.75 12.16 10.19
C GLY A 4 -19.07 12.38 8.71
N ASP A 5 -20.27 12.89 8.41
CA ASP A 5 -20.68 13.13 7.02
C ASP A 5 -20.13 14.46 6.47
N ASP A 6 -19.83 15.40 7.37
CA ASP A 6 -19.29 16.71 7.02
C ASP A 6 -17.77 16.74 6.97
N LEU A 7 -17.24 17.41 5.94
CA LEU A 7 -15.80 17.68 5.84
C LEU A 7 -15.36 18.66 6.95
N PRO A 8 -14.19 18.45 7.58
CA PRO A 8 -13.62 19.42 8.50
C PRO A 8 -13.35 20.73 7.77
N LYS A 9 -13.99 21.82 8.23
CA LYS A 9 -13.81 23.16 7.66
C LYS A 9 -12.61 23.82 8.34
N LEU A 10 -11.53 24.01 7.58
CA LEU A 10 -10.39 24.81 8.00
C LEU A 10 -10.74 26.28 7.86
N ASN A 11 -10.68 27.02 8.97
CA ASN A 11 -10.72 28.48 8.97
C ASN A 11 -9.49 29.04 9.71
N PHE A 12 -9.12 30.28 9.43
CA PHE A 12 -7.95 30.93 10.06
C PHE A 12 -8.01 30.80 11.59
N ASN A 13 -9.18 31.07 12.20
CA ASN A 13 -9.36 30.93 13.65
C ASN A 13 -9.09 29.51 14.17
N SER A 14 -9.45 28.46 13.45
CA SER A 14 -9.20 27.06 13.84
C SER A 14 -7.73 26.70 13.79
N VAL A 15 -6.96 27.34 12.90
CA VAL A 15 -5.50 27.17 12.84
C VAL A 15 -4.84 27.89 14.02
N PHE A 16 -5.28 29.11 14.34
CA PHE A 16 -4.76 29.88 15.47
C PHE A 16 -5.21 29.36 16.85
N LEU A 17 -6.41 28.78 16.97
CA LEU A 17 -6.91 28.18 18.22
C LEU A 17 -6.26 26.82 18.52
N ASN A 18 -5.82 26.11 17.48
CA ASN A 18 -5.03 24.90 17.63
C ASN A 18 -3.56 25.27 17.82
N ASN A 19 -3.22 25.75 19.03
CA ASN A 19 -1.85 26.15 19.46
C ASN A 19 -0.76 25.06 19.34
N SER A 20 -1.06 23.89 18.76
CA SER A 20 -0.12 22.81 18.55
C SER A 20 -0.36 22.16 17.18
N ILE A 21 0.73 21.95 16.45
CA ILE A 21 0.78 21.20 15.19
C ILE A 21 0.12 19.82 15.34
N SER A 22 0.27 19.17 16.51
CA SER A 22 -0.34 17.87 16.77
C SER A 22 -1.88 17.91 16.81
N LYS A 23 -2.47 19.00 17.33
CA LYS A 23 -3.94 19.19 17.35
C LYS A 23 -4.47 19.45 15.94
N LEU A 24 -3.75 20.25 15.15
CA LEU A 24 -4.08 20.49 13.75
C LEU A 24 -4.01 19.20 12.93
N ASN A 25 -2.94 18.41 13.09
CA ASN A 25 -2.77 17.11 12.42
C ASN A 25 -3.91 16.15 12.78
N LYS A 26 -4.30 16.07 14.06
CA LYS A 26 -5.43 15.25 14.48
C LYS A 26 -6.75 15.73 13.87
N PHE A 27 -6.95 17.04 13.75
CA PHE A 27 -8.16 17.61 13.16
C PHE A 27 -8.29 17.31 11.65
N ILE A 28 -7.18 17.45 10.91
CA ILE A 28 -7.15 17.25 9.46
C ILE A 28 -7.12 15.77 9.09
N PHE A 29 -6.23 14.99 9.70
CA PHE A 29 -6.00 13.59 9.33
C PHE A 29 -6.81 12.59 10.16
N GLY A 30 -7.36 13.01 11.31
CA GLY A 30 -8.12 12.14 12.20
C GLY A 30 -9.62 12.07 11.90
N LYS A 31 -10.12 12.84 10.94
CA LYS A 31 -11.52 12.83 10.48
C LYS A 31 -11.66 12.17 9.10
N LYS A 32 -12.64 11.28 8.95
CA LYS A 32 -12.96 10.62 7.67
C LYS A 32 -14.47 10.55 7.46
N SER A 33 -14.92 10.47 6.21
CA SER A 33 -16.35 10.33 5.92
C SER A 33 -16.91 9.01 6.46
N LYS A 34 -18.12 9.03 7.01
CA LYS A 34 -18.80 7.85 7.58
C LYS A 34 -18.93 6.68 6.60
N ARG A 35 -18.99 6.96 5.29
CA ARG A 35 -19.01 5.92 4.24
C ARG A 35 -17.79 4.99 4.30
N TRP A 36 -16.67 5.46 4.84
CA TRP A 36 -15.42 4.72 4.97
C TRP A 36 -15.24 4.04 6.34
N GLN A 37 -16.26 4.06 7.20
CA GLN A 37 -16.18 3.47 8.53
C GLN A 37 -15.94 1.95 8.48
N HIS A 38 -16.46 1.27 7.45
CA HIS A 38 -16.31 -0.17 7.27
C HIS A 38 -14.88 -0.63 6.93
N GLU A 39 -13.96 0.28 6.62
CA GLU A 39 -12.58 -0.08 6.29
C GLU A 39 -11.70 -0.35 7.52
N ASP A 40 -12.14 0.08 8.72
CA ASP A 40 -11.35 0.02 9.96
C ASP A 40 -9.89 0.52 9.77
N GLU A 41 -9.72 1.61 9.00
CA GLU A 41 -8.41 2.14 8.60
C GLU A 41 -7.53 2.49 9.81
N ILE A 42 -6.28 2.00 9.76
CA ILE A 42 -5.18 2.46 10.60
C ILE A 42 -4.29 3.39 9.77
N ARG A 43 -4.08 4.62 10.25
CA ARG A 43 -3.19 5.59 9.61
C ARG A 43 -1.90 5.77 10.41
N ILE A 44 -0.76 5.54 9.76
CA ILE A 44 0.56 5.83 10.30
C ILE A 44 0.97 7.22 9.80
N ILE A 45 1.30 8.12 10.71
CA ILE A 45 1.79 9.47 10.40
C ILE A 45 3.27 9.50 10.74
N MET A 46 4.09 9.91 9.77
CA MET A 46 5.54 9.95 9.88
C MET A 46 6.04 11.34 9.49
N ASP A 47 7.03 11.85 10.20
CA ASP A 47 7.57 13.19 9.95
C ASP A 47 8.47 13.23 8.70
N TYR A 48 9.03 12.08 8.32
CA TYR A 48 9.87 11.92 7.14
C TYR A 48 9.10 11.27 5.99
N PHE A 49 9.21 11.86 4.80
CA PHE A 49 8.71 11.29 3.56
C PHE A 49 9.84 10.58 2.82
N GLY A 50 9.52 9.50 2.11
CA GLY A 50 10.47 8.81 1.23
C GLY A 50 10.74 7.36 1.62
N LYS A 51 11.93 6.86 1.25
CA LYS A 51 12.32 5.47 1.44
C LYS A 51 12.46 5.15 2.93
N VAL A 52 11.63 4.22 3.40
CA VAL A 52 11.79 3.64 4.73
C VAL A 52 12.69 2.42 4.60
N GLU A 53 13.83 2.45 5.30
CA GLU A 53 14.71 1.30 5.38
C GLU A 53 14.21 0.32 6.43
N TYR A 54 14.22 -0.95 6.07
CA TYR A 54 13.80 -2.03 6.94
C TYR A 54 14.69 -3.24 6.71
N ASP A 55 14.83 -4.09 7.73
CA ASP A 55 15.48 -5.38 7.57
C ASP A 55 14.67 -6.22 6.60
N PHE A 56 15.28 -6.62 5.48
CA PHE A 56 14.60 -7.40 4.44
C PHE A 56 14.03 -8.73 4.98
N ARG A 57 14.56 -9.27 6.08
CA ARG A 57 14.06 -10.47 6.76
C ARG A 57 12.74 -10.25 7.49
N ALA A 58 12.36 -9.00 7.73
CA ALA A 58 11.09 -8.66 8.39
C ALA A 58 9.87 -8.86 7.46
N VAL A 59 10.08 -8.91 6.14
CA VAL A 59 8.99 -9.11 5.18
C VAL A 59 8.56 -10.58 5.16
N LYS A 60 7.33 -10.84 5.60
CA LYS A 60 6.76 -12.19 5.66
C LYS A 60 5.80 -12.50 4.50
N ALA A 61 5.09 -11.47 4.03
CA ALA A 61 4.10 -11.61 2.99
C ALA A 61 3.96 -10.32 2.17
N ILE A 62 3.55 -10.46 0.91
CA ILE A 62 3.26 -9.36 -0.01
C ILE A 62 1.86 -9.59 -0.59
N TYR A 63 1.05 -8.54 -0.55
CA TYR A 63 -0.29 -8.52 -1.14
C TYR A 63 -0.26 -7.64 -2.38
N PHE A 64 -0.44 -8.25 -3.54
CA PHE A 64 -0.54 -7.55 -4.80
C PHE A 64 -1.91 -6.88 -4.93
N GLY A 65 -1.90 -5.63 -5.40
CA GLY A 65 -3.10 -4.83 -5.57
C GLY A 65 -4.07 -5.44 -6.60
N LEU A 66 -5.34 -5.04 -6.51
CA LEU A 66 -6.45 -5.62 -7.28
C LEU A 66 -6.18 -5.77 -8.79
N ARG A 67 -5.48 -4.80 -9.39
CA ARG A 67 -5.23 -4.72 -10.83
C ARG A 67 -3.73 -4.78 -11.17
N MET A 68 -2.91 -5.34 -10.29
CA MET A 68 -1.48 -5.46 -10.55
C MET A 68 -1.22 -6.45 -11.70
N PRO A 69 -0.50 -6.06 -12.76
CA PRO A 69 -0.14 -6.95 -13.88
C PRO A 69 0.60 -8.19 -13.39
N LYS A 70 0.27 -9.38 -13.92
CA LYS A 70 0.87 -10.62 -13.43
C LYS A 70 2.22 -10.87 -14.08
N THR A 71 2.24 -10.79 -15.41
CA THR A 71 3.39 -11.10 -16.25
C THR A 71 4.03 -9.85 -16.84
N GLN A 72 5.25 -9.98 -17.35
CA GLN A 72 5.89 -8.89 -18.12
C GLN A 72 5.07 -8.49 -19.35
N GLN A 73 4.39 -9.45 -19.97
CA GLN A 73 3.59 -9.20 -21.18
C GLN A 73 2.34 -8.36 -20.88
N ASP A 74 1.78 -8.51 -19.68
CA ASP A 74 0.61 -7.74 -19.23
C ASP A 74 0.89 -6.23 -19.11
N LEU A 75 2.17 -5.83 -19.08
CA LEU A 75 2.57 -4.44 -18.88
C LEU A 75 2.39 -3.54 -20.12
N TYR A 76 2.27 -4.12 -21.34
CA TYR A 76 2.06 -3.49 -22.67
C TYR A 76 2.66 -2.07 -22.91
N ASP A 77 2.30 -1.40 -24.01
CA ASP A 77 3.05 -0.24 -24.56
C ASP A 77 3.20 0.98 -23.65
N ASP A 78 2.34 1.12 -22.63
CA ASP A 78 2.36 2.27 -21.72
C ASP A 78 3.65 2.32 -20.89
N ASN A 79 4.16 1.17 -20.47
CA ASN A 79 5.41 1.08 -19.71
C ASN A 79 6.64 1.47 -20.53
N LYS A 80 6.65 1.20 -21.85
CA LYS A 80 7.75 1.60 -22.75
C LYS A 80 7.85 3.11 -22.95
N LYS A 81 6.73 3.83 -22.78
CA LYS A 81 6.66 5.29 -22.94
C LYS A 81 6.97 6.04 -21.64
N LEU A 82 6.77 5.37 -20.50
CA LEU A 82 7.03 5.96 -19.20
C LEU A 82 8.53 5.93 -18.88
N PRO A 83 9.08 6.97 -18.24
CA PRO A 83 10.44 6.90 -17.69
C PRO A 83 10.50 5.82 -16.61
N ASP A 84 11.64 5.15 -16.44
CA ASP A 84 11.83 4.00 -15.53
C ASP A 84 11.20 4.20 -14.13
N LYS A 85 11.28 5.41 -13.58
CA LYS A 85 10.70 5.78 -12.28
C LYS A 85 9.16 5.70 -12.20
N LEU A 86 8.47 5.69 -13.33
CA LEU A 86 7.01 5.61 -13.47
C LEU A 86 6.55 4.30 -14.12
N SER A 87 7.49 3.47 -14.61
CA SER A 87 7.15 2.18 -15.20
C SER A 87 6.55 1.25 -14.15
N GLN A 88 5.42 0.64 -14.50
CA GLN A 88 4.77 -0.37 -13.69
C GLN A 88 5.63 -1.63 -13.60
N VAL A 89 5.49 -2.39 -12.52
CA VAL A 89 6.21 -3.65 -12.30
C VAL A 89 5.17 -4.77 -12.23
N SER A 90 5.47 -5.92 -12.83
CA SER A 90 4.61 -7.10 -12.75
C SER A 90 4.85 -7.91 -11.48
N GLN A 91 3.90 -8.77 -11.12
CA GLN A 91 4.04 -9.68 -9.99
C GLN A 91 5.23 -10.61 -10.16
N GLU A 92 5.43 -11.15 -11.36
CA GLU A 92 6.58 -12.01 -11.70
C GLU A 92 7.92 -11.32 -11.41
N GLN A 93 8.09 -10.07 -11.86
CA GLN A 93 9.32 -9.31 -11.59
C GLN A 93 9.57 -9.13 -10.09
N VAL A 94 8.52 -8.84 -9.32
CA VAL A 94 8.65 -8.70 -7.86
C VAL A 94 9.06 -10.03 -7.23
N MET A 95 8.43 -11.15 -7.61
CA MET A 95 8.78 -12.48 -7.11
C MET A 95 10.20 -12.88 -7.50
N GLU A 96 10.64 -12.54 -8.72
CA GLU A 96 11.99 -12.83 -9.19
C GLU A 96 13.06 -12.06 -8.41
N VAL A 97 12.86 -10.76 -8.17
CA VAL A 97 13.80 -9.93 -7.41
C VAL A 97 13.89 -10.38 -5.94
N LEU A 98 12.78 -10.90 -5.41
CA LEU A 98 12.66 -11.32 -4.02
C LEU A 98 12.83 -12.83 -3.78
N LYS A 99 13.20 -13.59 -4.82
CA LYS A 99 13.37 -15.04 -4.73
C LYS A 99 14.32 -15.47 -3.60
N GLY A 100 14.03 -16.62 -3.00
CA GLY A 100 14.82 -17.16 -1.89
C GLY A 100 14.66 -16.39 -0.57
N ARG A 101 13.71 -15.45 -0.48
CA ARG A 101 13.41 -14.73 0.78
C ARG A 101 12.29 -15.38 1.61
N ASN A 102 11.68 -16.45 1.11
CA ASN A 102 10.60 -17.17 1.80
C ASN A 102 9.41 -16.24 2.16
N ILE A 103 9.00 -15.44 1.17
CA ILE A 103 7.89 -14.50 1.26
C ILE A 103 6.64 -15.19 0.72
N LYS A 104 5.50 -15.04 1.40
CA LYS A 104 4.20 -15.49 0.88
C LYS A 104 3.57 -14.43 0.01
N TYR A 105 3.02 -14.81 -1.14
CA TYR A 105 2.38 -13.89 -2.06
C TYR A 105 0.87 -14.07 -2.09
N TYR A 106 0.14 -12.97 -2.20
CA TYR A 106 -1.32 -12.96 -2.24
C TYR A 106 -1.81 -11.95 -3.29
N GLN A 107 -2.91 -12.26 -3.97
CA GLN A 107 -3.62 -11.37 -4.88
C GLN A 107 -4.89 -10.88 -4.21
N MET A 108 -5.07 -9.57 -4.09
CA MET A 108 -6.33 -8.99 -3.66
C MET A 108 -7.42 -9.20 -4.72
N LYS A 109 -8.62 -9.55 -4.30
CA LYS A 109 -9.82 -9.68 -5.14
C LYS A 109 -10.97 -8.93 -4.52
N PHE A 110 -11.87 -8.47 -5.37
CA PHE A 110 -13.10 -7.84 -4.93
C PHE A 110 -14.07 -8.90 -4.42
N LYS A 111 -14.62 -8.71 -3.23
CA LYS A 111 -15.70 -9.55 -2.73
C LYS A 111 -17.01 -9.07 -3.33
N SER A 112 -17.64 -9.89 -4.17
CA SER A 112 -18.87 -9.59 -4.91
C SER A 112 -19.94 -8.93 -4.02
N ASN A 113 -20.60 -7.90 -4.55
CA ASN A 113 -21.68 -7.16 -3.87
C ASN A 113 -21.29 -6.51 -2.53
N SER A 114 -20.01 -6.21 -2.31
CA SER A 114 -19.54 -5.49 -1.12
C SER A 114 -18.44 -4.49 -1.48
N TYR A 115 -18.03 -3.61 -0.57
CA TYR A 115 -16.81 -2.78 -0.74
C TYR A 115 -15.56 -3.47 -0.17
N GLU A 116 -15.68 -4.73 0.23
CA GLU A 116 -14.62 -5.47 0.88
C GLU A 116 -13.70 -6.15 -0.13
N PHE A 117 -12.46 -6.40 0.30
CA PHE A 117 -11.50 -7.19 -0.45
C PHE A 117 -11.28 -8.54 0.24
N GLU A 118 -11.18 -9.59 -0.57
CA GLU A 118 -10.63 -10.88 -0.18
C GLU A 118 -9.24 -11.05 -0.81
N TYR A 119 -8.54 -12.11 -0.45
CA TYR A 119 -7.23 -12.40 -1.03
C TYR A 119 -7.07 -13.89 -1.30
N ILE A 120 -6.34 -14.21 -2.37
CA ILE A 120 -6.00 -15.59 -2.73
C ILE A 120 -4.49 -15.72 -2.76
N GLN A 121 -3.97 -16.79 -2.18
CA GLN A 121 -2.55 -17.09 -2.22
C GLN A 121 -2.09 -17.32 -3.66
N VAL A 122 -0.98 -16.67 -4.03
CA VAL A 122 -0.29 -16.85 -5.30
C VAL A 122 0.88 -17.80 -5.07
N ILE A 123 1.07 -18.74 -6.01
CA ILE A 123 2.17 -19.71 -5.95
C ILE A 123 3.45 -18.98 -6.32
N ASP A 124 4.47 -19.06 -5.45
CA ASP A 124 5.81 -18.55 -5.73
C ASP A 124 6.55 -19.55 -6.64
N PRO A 125 6.87 -19.20 -7.89
CA PRO A 125 7.62 -20.08 -8.79
C PRO A 125 9.08 -20.27 -8.35
N TYR A 126 9.57 -19.50 -7.37
CA TYR A 126 10.93 -19.56 -6.86
C TYR A 126 11.03 -20.11 -5.43
N ASN A 127 9.99 -20.80 -4.96
CA ASN A 127 9.93 -21.33 -3.59
C ASN A 127 11.05 -22.34 -3.27
N ASP A 128 11.60 -23.00 -4.28
CA ASP A 128 12.67 -24.00 -4.15
C ASP A 128 14.09 -23.40 -4.25
N VAL A 129 14.20 -22.08 -4.46
CA VAL A 129 15.51 -21.41 -4.54
C VAL A 129 16.14 -21.31 -3.15
N GLU A 130 17.46 -21.56 -3.07
CA GLU A 130 18.21 -21.45 -1.83
C GLU A 130 17.97 -20.11 -1.12
N LYS A 131 17.84 -20.18 0.21
CA LYS A 131 17.60 -19.02 1.04
C LYS A 131 18.81 -18.09 1.03
N TYR A 132 18.56 -16.85 0.61
CA TYR A 132 19.50 -15.74 0.60
C TYR A 132 20.69 -15.92 -0.35
N LYS A 133 20.70 -15.17 -1.47
CA LYS A 133 21.97 -14.79 -2.09
C LYS A 133 22.64 -13.77 -1.17
N ILE A 134 23.83 -14.09 -0.66
CA ILE A 134 24.75 -13.07 -0.12
C ILE A 134 25.05 -12.15 -1.31
N LEU A 135 24.61 -10.90 -1.25
CA LEU A 135 25.00 -9.86 -2.20
C LEU A 135 26.46 -9.48 -1.97
#